data_AF-A0A3B1A0C9-F1
#
_entry.id   AF-A0A3B1A0C9-F1
#
_cell.length_a   1.000
_cell.length_b   1.000
_cell.length_c   1.000
_cell.angle_alpha   90.00
_cell.angle_beta   90.00
_cell.angle_gamma   90.00
#
_symmetry.space_group_name_H-M   'P 1'
#
loop_
_entity.id
_entity.type
_entity.pdbx_description
1 polymer ?
#
loop_
_entity_poly.entity_id
_entity_poly.type
_entity_poly.pdbx_seq_one_letter_code
_entity_poly.pdbx_strand_id
1 'polypeptide(L)'
;MSDSDKPTFNPVLLKRLVAAALFALLGLYLASVVPSIEIAWVTAILLLTIYLFAFEIVGVDVAAVSIMVILGLTTLLAPLMGLNEGLVDTQYLFNGFSSNAVMSIIAVMILGAGLDKTGLMGQVA
;
A
#
# COMPACT_ATOMS: atom_id res chain seq x y z
N MET A 1 -40.55 -23.31 5.07
CA MET A 1 -39.13 -23.60 4.83
C MET A 1 -38.59 -22.41 4.04
N SER A 2 -37.74 -21.60 4.66
CA SER A 2 -37.33 -20.29 4.13
C SER A 2 -36.53 -20.42 2.83
N ASP A 3 -36.86 -19.59 1.85
CA ASP A 3 -36.08 -19.38 0.61
C ASP A 3 -34.83 -18.52 0.92
N SER A 4 -34.04 -18.96 1.90
CA SER A 4 -32.86 -18.29 2.43
C SER A 4 -31.65 -19.22 2.27
N ASP A 5 -31.12 -19.31 1.05
CA ASP A 5 -29.72 -19.69 0.75
C ASP A 5 -29.53 -19.94 -0.75
N LYS A 6 -29.74 -18.90 -1.56
CA LYS A 6 -29.10 -18.84 -2.88
C LYS A 6 -27.87 -17.97 -2.70
N PRO A 7 -26.64 -18.47 -2.94
CA PRO A 7 -25.45 -17.63 -2.86
C PRO A 7 -25.60 -16.52 -3.89
N THR A 8 -25.96 -15.32 -3.44
CA THR A 8 -26.00 -14.14 -4.27
C THR A 8 -24.56 -13.82 -4.63
N PHE A 9 -24.13 -14.27 -5.82
CA PHE A 9 -22.83 -13.94 -6.37
C PHE A 9 -22.70 -12.41 -6.40
N ASN A 10 -21.90 -11.86 -5.49
CA ASN A 10 -21.60 -10.44 -5.51
C ASN A 10 -20.57 -10.20 -6.63
N PRO A 11 -20.96 -9.60 -7.77
CA PRO A 11 -20.09 -9.45 -8.93
C PRO A 11 -18.86 -8.60 -8.62
N VAL A 12 -18.92 -7.75 -7.59
CA VAL A 12 -17.80 -6.94 -7.12
C VAL A 12 -16.76 -7.80 -6.41
N LEU A 13 -17.20 -8.74 -5.56
CA LEU A 13 -16.31 -9.66 -4.85
C LEU A 13 -15.60 -10.59 -5.83
N LEU A 14 -16.32 -11.09 -6.84
CA LEU A 14 -15.75 -11.96 -7.87
C LEU A 14 -14.64 -11.24 -8.66
N LYS A 15 -14.86 -9.99 -9.08
CA LYS A 15 -13.83 -9.18 -9.77
C LYS A 15 -12.58 -8.98 -8.91
N ARG A 16 -12.76 -8.71 -7.61
CA ARG A 16 -11.64 -8.57 -6.65
C ARG A 16 -10.87 -9.88 -6.49
N LEU A 17 -11.56 -11.01 -6.36
CA LEU A 17 -10.92 -12.33 -6.25
C LEU A 17 -10.15 -12.72 -7.51
N VAL A 18 -10.73 -12.45 -8.70
CA VAL A 18 -10.03 -12.69 -9.97
C VAL A 18 -8.78 -11.82 -10.08
N ALA A 19 -8.88 -10.53 -9.73
CA ALA A 19 -7.74 -9.64 -9.72
C ALA A 19 -6.66 -10.09 -8.71
N ALA A 20 -7.05 -10.50 -7.51
CA ALA A 20 -6.14 -11.04 -6.51
C ALA A 20 -5.40 -12.28 -7.01
N ALA A 21 -6.11 -13.21 -7.67
CA ALA A 21 -5.50 -14.39 -8.28
C ALA A 21 -4.49 -14.00 -9.38
N LEU A 22 -4.81 -13.01 -10.20
CA LEU A 22 -3.93 -12.52 -11.27
C LEU A 22 -2.67 -11.86 -10.70
N PHE A 23 -2.81 -11.03 -9.66
CA PHE A 23 -1.67 -10.42 -8.94
C PHE A 23 -0.82 -11.46 -8.22
N ALA A 24 -1.44 -12.50 -7.64
CA ALA A 24 -0.71 -13.59 -7.00
C ALA A 24 0.10 -14.41 -8.02
N LEU A 25 -0.48 -14.74 -9.18
CA LEU A 25 0.23 -15.40 -10.27
C LEU A 25 1.39 -14.55 -10.81
N LEU A 26 1.15 -13.24 -10.98
CA LEU A 26 2.20 -12.30 -11.37
C LEU A 26 3.32 -12.24 -10.32
N GLY A 27 2.98 -12.20 -9.04
CA GLY A 27 3.93 -12.21 -7.93
C GLY A 27 4.78 -13.49 -7.90
N LEU A 28 4.16 -14.66 -8.09
CA LEU A 28 4.87 -15.94 -8.19
C LEU A 28 5.80 -15.99 -9.40
N TYR A 29 5.34 -15.47 -10.54
CA TYR A 29 6.17 -15.36 -11.73
C TYR A 29 7.39 -14.46 -11.49
N LEU A 30 7.19 -13.26 -10.94
CA LEU A 30 8.30 -12.35 -10.64
C LEU A 30 9.26 -12.93 -9.60
N ALA A 31 8.75 -13.61 -8.57
CA ALA A 31 9.57 -14.28 -7.57
C ALA A 31 10.51 -15.35 -8.17
N SER A 32 10.15 -15.96 -9.30
CA SER A 32 11.00 -16.94 -10.00
C SER A 32 12.10 -16.31 -10.87
N VAL A 33 11.93 -15.04 -11.27
CA VAL A 33 12.87 -14.32 -12.15
C VAL A 33 13.87 -13.49 -11.35
N VAL A 34 13.48 -13.07 -10.15
CA VAL A 34 14.27 -12.22 -9.27
C VAL A 34 15.49 -12.96 -8.69
N PRO A 35 16.68 -12.32 -8.61
CA PRO A 35 17.92 -12.99 -8.21
C PRO A 35 18.07 -13.25 -6.70
N SER A 36 17.26 -12.63 -5.85
CA SER A 36 17.40 -12.73 -4.39
C SER A 36 16.05 -12.85 -3.67
N ILE A 37 16.07 -13.50 -2.51
CA ILE A 37 14.85 -13.72 -1.70
C ILE A 37 14.31 -12.40 -1.15
N GLU A 38 15.18 -11.45 -0.83
CA GLU A 38 14.82 -10.12 -0.34
C GLU A 38 14.02 -9.35 -1.39
N ILE A 39 14.53 -9.33 -2.63
CA ILE A 39 13.85 -8.64 -3.73
C ILE A 39 12.51 -9.34 -4.05
N ALA A 40 12.42 -10.66 -3.89
CA ALA A 40 11.17 -11.39 -4.08
C ALA A 40 10.09 -10.94 -3.07
N TRP A 41 10.45 -10.79 -1.79
CA TRP A 41 9.55 -10.29 -0.76
C TRP A 41 9.19 -8.80 -0.95
N VAL A 42 10.16 -7.95 -1.27
CA VAL A 42 9.89 -6.52 -1.57
C VAL A 42 8.92 -6.39 -2.75
N THR A 43 9.13 -7.18 -3.81
CA THR A 43 8.25 -7.19 -4.99
C THR A 43 6.84 -7.67 -4.63
N ALA A 44 6.71 -8.70 -3.79
CA ALA A 44 5.42 -9.18 -3.32
C ALA A 44 4.67 -8.10 -2.51
N ILE A 45 5.35 -7.38 -1.61
CA ILE A 45 4.76 -6.28 -0.83
C ILE A 45 4.40 -5.09 -1.73
N LEU A 46 5.22 -4.80 -2.74
CA LEU A 46 4.94 -3.74 -3.72
C LEU A 46 3.69 -4.06 -4.55
N LEU A 47 3.56 -5.29 -5.06
CA LEU A 47 2.36 -5.74 -5.76
C LEU A 47 1.12 -5.71 -4.86
N LEU A 48 1.25 -6.12 -3.60
CA LEU A 48 0.18 -6.00 -2.61
C LEU A 48 -0.24 -4.53 -2.42
N THR A 49 0.72 -3.62 -2.32
CA THR A 49 0.45 -2.18 -2.16
C THR A 49 -0.30 -1.61 -3.37
N ILE A 50 0.15 -1.95 -4.58
CA ILE A 50 -0.53 -1.55 -5.82
C ILE A 50 -1.94 -2.13 -5.87
N TYR A 51 -2.14 -3.39 -5.49
CA TYR A 51 -3.45 -4.02 -5.45
C TYR A 51 -4.40 -3.32 -4.46
N LEU A 52 -3.94 -2.99 -3.25
CA LEU A 52 -4.75 -2.29 -2.26
C LEU A 52 -5.17 -0.89 -2.72
N PHE A 53 -4.27 -0.15 -3.36
CA PHE A 53 -4.55 1.20 -3.88
C PHE A 53 -5.42 1.18 -5.14
N ALA A 54 -5.11 0.33 -6.13
CA ALA A 54 -5.81 0.32 -7.42
C ALA A 54 -7.27 -0.16 -7.30
N PHE A 55 -7.56 -1.04 -6.35
CA PHE A 55 -8.91 -1.56 -6.12
C PHE A 55 -9.63 -0.91 -4.94
N GLU A 56 -8.99 0.07 -4.28
CA GLU A 56 -9.51 0.82 -3.13
C GLU A 56 -10.22 -0.10 -2.11
N ILE A 57 -9.58 -1.23 -1.78
CA ILE A 57 -10.19 -2.26 -0.94
C ILE A 57 -10.37 -1.76 0.49
N VAL A 58 -9.39 -0.98 0.94
CA VAL A 58 -9.39 -0.21 2.18
C VAL A 58 -9.03 1.24 1.85
N GLY A 59 -9.38 2.18 2.73
CA GLY A 59 -9.00 3.58 2.56
C GLY A 59 -7.49 3.77 2.43
N VAL A 60 -7.07 4.78 1.66
CA VAL A 60 -5.65 5.03 1.30
C VAL A 60 -4.77 5.11 2.55
N ASP A 61 -5.22 5.80 3.59
CA ASP A 61 -4.48 5.94 4.84
C ASP A 61 -4.31 4.61 5.58
N VAL A 62 -5.37 3.80 5.62
CA VAL A 62 -5.37 2.48 6.27
C VAL A 62 -4.46 1.52 5.51
N ALA A 63 -4.50 1.52 4.17
CA ALA A 63 -3.57 0.74 3.36
C ALA A 63 -2.12 1.15 3.63
N ALA A 64 -1.81 2.46 3.62
CA ALA A 64 -0.46 2.95 3.84
C ALA A 64 0.10 2.53 5.21
N VAL A 65 -0.67 2.71 6.29
CA VAL A 65 -0.26 2.28 7.64
C VAL A 65 -0.12 0.77 7.71
N SER A 66 -1.01 0.00 7.07
CA SER A 66 -0.94 -1.46 7.07
C SER A 66 0.35 -1.98 6.42
N ILE A 67 0.73 -1.41 5.26
CA ILE A 67 1.98 -1.77 4.58
C ILE A 67 3.21 -1.39 5.41
N MET A 68 3.20 -0.21 6.04
CA MET A 68 4.28 0.22 6.93
C MET A 68 4.45 -0.74 8.12
N VAL A 69 3.35 -1.18 8.73
CA VAL A 69 3.38 -2.16 9.81
C VAL A 69 3.87 -3.52 9.32
N ILE A 70 3.40 -3.99 8.15
CA ILE A 70 3.88 -5.26 7.56
C ILE A 70 5.40 -5.20 7.33
N LEU A 71 5.92 -4.10 6.78
CA LEU A 71 7.36 -3.90 6.59
C LEU A 71 8.12 -3.97 7.92
N GLY A 72 7.61 -3.37 9.00
CA GLY A 72 8.26 -3.43 10.31
C GLY A 72 8.19 -4.82 10.95
N LEU A 73 7.09 -5.56 10.73
CA LEU A 73 6.95 -6.94 11.19
C LEU A 73 7.88 -7.90 10.44
N THR A 74 8.32 -7.58 9.23
CA THR A 74 9.27 -8.43 8.49
C THR A 74 10.59 -8.62 9.22
N THR A 75 11.01 -7.66 10.04
CA THR A 75 12.21 -7.76 10.89
C THR A 75 12.05 -8.83 11.97
N LEU A 76 10.85 -9.01 12.51
CA LEU A 76 10.55 -10.07 13.48
C LEU A 76 10.39 -11.44 12.81
N LEU A 77 9.85 -11.46 11.60
CA LEU A 77 9.63 -12.69 10.83
C LEU A 77 10.84 -13.09 9.96
N ALA A 78 11.93 -12.32 9.96
CA ALA A 78 13.11 -12.56 9.12
C ALA A 78 13.66 -14.01 9.19
N PRO A 79 13.78 -14.64 10.39
CA PRO A 79 14.23 -16.02 10.50
C PRO A 79 13.31 -17.04 9.82
N LEU A 80 12.00 -16.77 9.78
CA LEU A 80 11.00 -17.64 9.13
C LEU A 80 10.96 -17.45 7.61
N MET A 81 11.37 -16.28 7.13
CA MET A 81 11.38 -15.94 5.71
C MET A 81 12.69 -16.31 5.00
N GLY A 82 13.69 -16.81 5.74
CA GLY A 82 15.02 -17.15 5.21
C GLY A 82 15.93 -15.95 5.02
N LEU A 83 15.65 -14.83 5.70
CA LEU A 83 16.45 -13.62 5.63
C LEU A 83 17.38 -13.48 6.85
N ASN A 84 18.56 -12.91 6.63
CA ASN A 84 19.51 -12.60 7.70
C ASN A 84 19.09 -11.36 8.50
N GLU A 85 18.41 -10.41 7.85
CA GLU A 85 17.93 -9.16 8.43
C GLU A 85 16.51 -8.85 7.93
N GLY A 86 15.80 -7.94 8.59
CA GLY A 86 14.50 -7.46 8.10
C GLY A 86 14.61 -6.77 6.74
N LEU A 87 13.50 -6.70 5.99
CA LEU A 87 13.49 -6.04 4.68
C LEU A 87 13.77 -4.53 4.76
N VAL A 88 13.44 -3.93 5.91
CA VAL A 88 13.65 -2.51 6.19
C VAL A 88 14.04 -2.37 7.66
N ASP A 89 15.05 -1.54 7.93
CA ASP A 89 15.41 -1.17 9.31
C ASP A 89 14.26 -0.39 9.96
N THR A 90 13.84 -0.82 11.14
CA THR A 90 12.76 -0.19 11.91
C THR A 90 13.09 1.25 12.30
N GLN A 91 14.38 1.62 12.39
CA GLN A 91 14.81 2.99 12.65
C GLN A 91 14.52 3.94 11.48
N TYR A 92 14.49 3.41 10.24
CA TYR A 92 14.34 4.20 9.02
C TYR A 92 13.00 3.98 8.31
N LEU A 93 12.15 3.10 8.83
CA LEU A 93 10.85 2.75 8.27
C LEU A 93 9.95 3.97 8.02
N PHE A 94 10.04 4.99 8.87
CA PHE A 94 9.24 6.21 8.78
C PHE A 94 9.92 7.40 8.09
N ASN A 95 11.15 7.24 7.60
CA ASN A 95 11.89 8.32 6.91
C ASN A 95 11.16 8.83 5.66
N GLY A 96 10.27 8.02 5.06
CA GLY A 96 9.45 8.45 3.93
C GLY A 96 8.58 9.68 4.26
N PHE A 97 8.12 9.82 5.51
CA PHE A 97 7.30 10.95 5.94
C PHE A 97 8.06 12.28 6.01
N SER A 98 9.39 12.24 6.16
CA SER A 98 10.26 13.42 6.11
C SER A 98 10.92 13.62 4.75
N SER A 99 10.47 12.91 3.71
CA SER A 99 11.02 13.05 2.36
C SER A 99 10.74 14.43 1.74
N ASN A 100 11.63 14.86 0.84
CA ASN A 100 11.51 16.14 0.14
C ASN A 100 10.15 16.29 -0.57
N ALA A 101 9.63 15.22 -1.17
CA ALA A 101 8.34 15.23 -1.84
C ALA A 101 7.18 15.45 -0.85
N VAL A 102 7.17 14.71 0.26
CA VAL A 102 6.13 14.83 1.30
C VAL A 102 6.16 16.21 1.95
N MET A 103 7.35 16.71 2.31
CA MET A 103 7.51 18.05 2.89
C MET A 103 7.06 19.16 1.93
N SER A 104 7.32 19.02 0.62
CA SER A 104 6.88 19.99 -0.39
C SER A 104 5.36 20.04 -0.51
N ILE A 105 4.69 18.89 -0.51
CA ILE A 105 3.22 18.83 -0.57
C ILE A 105 2.61 19.41 0.70
N ILE A 106 3.17 19.12 1.88
CA ILE A 106 2.73 19.73 3.15
C ILE A 106 2.87 21.26 3.09
N ALA A 107 4.02 21.76 2.63
CA ALA A 107 4.26 23.19 2.48
C ALA A 107 3.24 23.83 1.53
N VAL A 108 2.96 23.19 0.39
CA VAL A 108 1.94 23.64 -0.57
C VAL A 108 0.54 23.61 0.04
N MET A 109 0.17 22.60 0.83
CA MET A 109 -1.12 22.54 1.52
C MET A 109 -1.28 23.67 2.55
N ILE A 110 -0.22 23.97 3.32
CA ILE A 110 -0.20 25.09 4.29
C ILE A 110 -0.33 26.42 3.56
N LEU A 111 0.43 26.63 2.48
CA LEU A 111 0.35 27.84 1.67
C LEU A 111 -1.04 27.99 1.05
N GLY A 112 -1.62 26.92 0.50
CA GLY A 112 -2.98 26.92 -0.03
C GLY A 112 -4.01 27.35 1.00
N ALA A 113 -3.97 26.77 2.21
CA ALA A 113 -4.85 27.16 3.31
C ALA A 113 -4.61 28.60 3.80
N GLY A 114 -3.36 29.07 3.79
CA GLY A 114 -3.01 30.45 4.13
C GLY A 114 -3.52 31.47 3.10
N LEU A 115 -3.41 31.16 1.81
CA LEU A 115 -3.94 31.97 0.71
C LEU A 115 -5.47 32.03 0.73
N ASP A 116 -6.14 30.91 1.03
CA ASP A 116 -7.59 30.84 1.19
C ASP A 116 -8.06 31.70 2.36
N LYS A 117 -7.40 31.56 3.53
CA LYS A 117 -7.74 32.31 4.75
C LYS A 117 -7.52 33.83 4.64
N THR A 118 -6.61 34.27 3.78
CA THR A 118 -6.36 35.69 3.51
C THR A 118 -7.32 36.29 2.47
N GLY A 119 -8.15 35.46 1.83
CA GLY A 119 -9.09 35.89 0.80
C GLY A 119 -8.42 36.22 -0.55
N LEU A 120 -7.10 36.04 -0.67
CA LEU A 120 -6.37 36.26 -1.91
C LEU A 120 -6.83 35.31 -3.02
N MET A 121 -7.19 34.08 -2.67
CA MET A 121 -7.70 33.09 -3.62
C MET A 121 -9.02 33.51 -4.29
N GLY A 122 -9.83 34.34 -3.61
CA GLY A 122 -11.05 34.93 -4.18
C GLY A 122 -10.82 36.22 -4.98
N GLN A 123 -9.63 36.81 -4.93
CA GLN A 123 -9.28 38.02 -5.71
C GLN A 123 -8.55 37.71 -7.02
N VAL A 124 -7.88 36.55 -7.10
CA VAL A 124 -7.12 36.11 -8.28
C VAL A 124 -7.88 35.11 -9.17
N ALA A 125 -9.07 34.68 -8.74
CA ALA A 125 -10.01 33.83 -9.48
C ALA A 125 -11.05 34.69 -10.20
#